data_AF-A0AAP0GLP2-F1
#
_entry.id   AF-A0AAP0GLP2-F1
#
_cell.length_a   1.000
_cell.length_b   1.000
_cell.length_c   1.000
_cell.angle_alpha   90.00
_cell.angle_beta   90.00
_cell.angle_gamma   90.00
#
_symmetry.space_group_name_H-M   'P 1'
#
loop_
_entity.id
_entity.type
_entity.pdbx_description
1 polymer ?
#
loop_
_entity_poly.entity_id
_entity_poly.type
_entity_poly.pdbx_seq_one_letter_code
_entity_poly.pdbx_strand_id
1 'polypeptide(L)'
;MIIVPRAHHTTHNLIHGCRLNTSSHPAVRLLFSPYSSKTTLQIPTLLQQSHPSQFPKEHPHRSKRSSSFCSSFPPTTMATSLVRRAISISRVHSSPASKLLISRAHASEPQTKESVPIARSTPSLKNFQIYRWNPDNPEKPELRNYQINLSECGPMVLDALIKIKNEIDPSLTFRRSCREGICGSCAMNIDGCNGLACLTKIPSGDATMVTPLPHMFVIKDLVVDMTNFYNQYKSIEPWLKRKSPAPEGWEGKEIFQSKKDRAKLDGMYECILCSCCSTSCPSYWWNPESYLGPAALLHANRWIMDSRDEYTKERLDAVNDEFKLYRCHTILNCARACPKGLNPGKQIQNIKSLQT
;
A
#
# COMPACT_ATOMS: atom_id res chain seq x y z
N MET A 1 36.61 0.42 11.62
CA MET A 1 37.45 1.60 11.94
C MET A 1 36.98 2.75 11.06
N ILE A 2 36.05 3.57 11.56
CA ILE A 2 35.61 4.82 10.93
C ILE A 2 35.51 5.82 12.10
N ILE A 3 36.19 6.96 11.97
CA ILE A 3 36.37 7.92 13.06
C ILE A 3 35.35 9.05 12.88
N VAL A 4 34.55 9.31 13.92
CA VAL A 4 33.66 10.48 13.98
C VAL A 4 34.34 11.55 14.84
N PRO A 5 34.62 12.76 14.32
CA PRO A 5 35.26 13.80 15.11
C PRO A 5 34.29 14.43 16.12
N ARG A 6 34.81 14.68 17.32
CA ARG A 6 34.08 15.20 18.49
C ARG A 6 34.16 16.74 18.47
N ALA A 7 33.02 17.42 18.43
CA ALA A 7 33.00 18.89 18.49
C ALA A 7 33.29 19.40 19.91
N HIS A 8 34.27 20.29 20.04
CA HIS A 8 34.58 20.97 21.30
C HIS A 8 33.81 22.29 21.42
N HIS A 9 33.19 22.53 22.58
CA HIS A 9 32.71 23.86 22.94
C HIS A 9 33.89 24.78 23.26
N THR A 10 33.92 25.96 22.66
CA THR A 10 34.76 27.08 23.08
C THR A 10 33.91 28.33 23.26
N THR A 11 33.95 28.90 24.46
CA THR A 11 33.30 30.17 24.81
C THR A 11 34.24 31.33 24.49
N HIS A 12 33.75 32.34 23.78
CA HIS A 12 34.38 33.67 23.78
C HIS A 12 33.33 34.77 23.76
N ASN A 13 33.36 35.60 24.80
CA ASN A 13 32.73 36.92 24.80
C ASN A 13 33.58 37.87 23.95
N LEU A 14 32.95 38.75 23.19
CA LEU A 14 33.50 40.07 22.86
C LEU A 14 32.36 41.08 22.68
N ILE A 15 32.58 42.28 23.19
CA ILE A 15 31.60 43.38 23.30
C ILE A 15 31.95 44.45 22.25
N HIS A 16 30.92 45.10 21.71
CA HIS A 16 30.85 46.39 20.96
C HIS A 16 29.91 46.20 19.74
N GLY A 17 28.86 46.98 19.48
CA GLY A 17 28.26 48.06 20.28
C GLY A 17 27.76 49.21 19.39
N CYS A 18 26.47 49.24 19.03
CA CYS A 18 25.79 50.49 18.65
C CYS A 18 24.25 50.41 18.68
N ARG A 19 23.65 51.30 19.49
CA ARG A 19 22.41 52.10 19.29
C ARG A 19 21.70 51.93 17.92
N LEU A 20 20.37 51.89 17.76
CA LEU A 20 19.15 52.14 18.58
C LEU A 20 18.00 51.26 17.95
N ASN A 21 16.71 51.24 18.33
CA ASN A 21 15.88 52.08 19.21
C ASN A 21 14.81 51.22 19.95
N THR A 22 13.80 51.85 20.58
CA THR A 22 12.70 51.19 21.31
C THR A 22 11.32 51.30 20.62
N SER A 23 10.50 50.25 20.72
CA SER A 23 9.03 50.36 20.64
C SER A 23 8.34 49.26 21.47
N SER A 24 7.47 49.71 22.37
CA SER A 24 6.83 49.04 23.51
C SER A 24 5.75 47.98 23.23
N HIS A 25 5.74 46.93 24.08
CA HIS A 25 4.56 46.26 24.72
C HIS A 25 3.48 45.54 23.86
N PRO A 26 2.66 44.64 24.47
CA PRO A 26 3.04 43.55 25.37
C PRO A 26 2.33 42.20 25.05
N ALA A 27 2.73 41.13 25.72
CA ALA A 27 2.12 39.80 25.55
C ALA A 27 0.69 39.71 26.10
N VAL A 28 -0.24 39.10 25.34
CA VAL A 28 -1.59 38.77 25.80
C VAL A 28 -1.61 37.41 26.50
N ARG A 29 -1.93 37.45 27.80
CA ARG A 29 -2.07 36.28 28.68
C ARG A 29 -3.56 35.96 28.81
N LEU A 30 -4.08 34.99 28.05
CA LEU A 30 -5.49 34.57 28.18
C LEU A 30 -5.65 33.60 29.37
N LEU A 31 -6.62 33.93 30.23
CA LEU A 31 -6.96 33.22 31.45
C LEU A 31 -7.97 32.11 31.17
N PHE A 32 -7.79 30.96 31.82
CA PHE A 32 -8.86 29.96 31.93
C PHE A 32 -9.89 30.42 32.96
N SER A 33 -11.18 30.33 32.61
CA SER A 33 -12.30 30.43 33.56
C SER A 33 -13.29 29.30 33.27
N PRO A 34 -13.69 28.50 34.27
CA PRO A 34 -14.71 27.47 34.09
C PRO A 34 -16.11 28.09 34.18
N TYR A 35 -16.99 27.81 33.21
CA TYR A 35 -18.40 28.15 33.33
C TYR A 35 -19.25 26.89 33.49
N SER A 36 -19.97 26.83 34.61
CA SER A 36 -20.99 25.83 34.90
C SER A 36 -22.37 26.47 34.69
N SER A 37 -23.22 25.83 33.88
CA SER A 37 -24.66 26.09 33.91
C SER A 37 -25.42 24.87 33.41
N LYS A 38 -26.22 24.28 34.30
CA LYS A 38 -27.17 23.22 33.98
C LYS A 38 -28.32 23.81 33.16
N THR A 39 -28.67 23.18 32.04
CA THR A 39 -29.97 23.38 31.39
C THR A 39 -30.61 22.03 31.12
N THR A 40 -31.60 21.69 31.94
CA THR A 40 -32.40 20.47 31.77
C THR A 40 -33.40 20.67 30.63
N LEU A 41 -33.26 19.89 29.56
CA LEU A 41 -34.22 19.85 28.45
C LEU A 41 -35.00 18.54 28.51
N GLN A 42 -36.23 18.60 29.01
CA GLN A 42 -37.20 17.51 28.89
C GLN A 42 -37.85 17.59 27.50
N ILE A 43 -37.83 16.48 26.75
CA ILE A 43 -38.68 16.26 25.57
C ILE A 43 -39.30 14.86 25.73
N PRO A 44 -40.61 14.68 25.47
CA PRO A 44 -41.39 13.64 26.13
C PRO A 44 -41.30 12.24 25.49
N THR A 45 -41.63 11.26 26.32
CA THR A 45 -41.75 9.83 25.98
C THR A 45 -42.86 9.59 24.97
N LEU A 46 -42.52 9.37 23.70
CA LEU A 46 -43.46 8.83 22.71
C LEU A 46 -43.44 7.31 22.74
N LEU A 47 -44.47 6.74 23.35
CA LEU A 47 -44.88 5.36 23.14
C LEU A 47 -45.17 5.14 21.65
N GLN A 48 -44.46 4.21 21.01
CA GLN A 48 -44.89 3.65 19.74
C GLN A 48 -44.78 2.13 19.77
N GLN A 49 -45.84 1.48 19.29
CA GLN A 49 -46.20 0.12 19.66
C GLN A 49 -45.44 -0.93 18.84
N SER A 50 -45.09 -2.03 19.50
CA SER A 50 -44.58 -3.23 18.86
C SER A 50 -45.68 -3.94 18.06
N HIS A 51 -45.53 -4.02 16.74
CA HIS A 51 -46.26 -4.99 15.92
C HIS A 51 -45.30 -6.08 15.40
N PRO A 52 -45.63 -7.37 15.54
CA PRO A 52 -44.73 -8.46 15.16
C PRO A 52 -44.77 -8.73 13.64
N SER A 53 -43.62 -8.70 12.99
CA SER A 53 -43.47 -9.16 11.60
C SER A 53 -43.54 -10.69 11.54
N GLN A 54 -44.63 -11.23 10.99
CA GLN A 54 -44.75 -12.66 10.73
C GLN A 54 -43.88 -13.08 9.54
N PHE A 55 -42.91 -13.96 9.77
CA PHE A 55 -42.23 -14.73 8.73
C PHE A 55 -42.81 -16.15 8.66
N PRO A 56 -43.30 -16.63 7.51
CA PRO A 56 -43.59 -18.04 7.32
C PRO A 56 -42.29 -18.87 7.29
N LYS A 57 -42.27 -19.98 8.02
CA LYS A 57 -41.23 -21.01 7.93
C LYS A 57 -41.64 -22.05 6.89
N GLU A 58 -40.79 -22.37 5.92
CA GLU A 58 -40.93 -23.62 5.14
C GLU A 58 -39.59 -24.31 4.85
N HIS A 59 -39.50 -25.54 5.36
CA HIS A 59 -38.54 -26.60 5.05
C HIS A 59 -39.19 -27.92 5.54
N PRO A 60 -38.84 -29.11 5.00
CA PRO A 60 -38.18 -29.40 3.72
C PRO A 60 -38.92 -30.49 2.91
N HIS A 61 -38.67 -30.59 1.60
CA HIS A 61 -39.00 -31.81 0.85
C HIS A 61 -37.78 -32.44 0.17
N ARG A 62 -37.53 -33.70 0.57
CA ARG A 62 -36.48 -34.59 0.09
C ARG A 62 -37.07 -35.50 -0.99
N SER A 63 -36.56 -35.46 -2.22
CA SER A 63 -36.83 -36.51 -3.22
C SER A 63 -35.51 -37.08 -3.76
N LYS A 64 -35.37 -38.40 -3.64
CA LYS A 64 -34.31 -39.16 -4.29
C LYS A 64 -34.67 -39.27 -5.79
N ARG A 65 -33.69 -39.17 -6.69
CA ARG A 65 -33.73 -39.90 -7.97
C ARG A 65 -32.30 -40.25 -8.43
N SER A 66 -32.21 -41.39 -9.09
CA SER A 66 -30.99 -42.11 -9.43
C SER A 66 -30.93 -42.36 -10.94
N SER A 67 -29.79 -42.08 -11.55
CA SER A 67 -29.32 -42.67 -12.82
C SER A 67 -27.89 -42.17 -13.05
N SER A 68 -26.81 -42.96 -12.96
CA SER A 68 -26.42 -44.11 -13.80
C SER A 68 -26.32 -43.78 -15.29
N PHE A 69 -25.08 -43.56 -15.77
CA PHE A 69 -24.44 -43.96 -17.03
C PHE A 69 -23.23 -43.02 -17.26
N CYS A 70 -22.11 -43.35 -17.90
CA CYS A 70 -21.26 -44.53 -18.05
C CYS A 70 -20.21 -44.12 -19.11
N SER A 71 -18.92 -44.10 -18.79
CA SER A 71 -17.72 -44.28 -19.66
C SER A 71 -16.50 -43.65 -18.96
N SER A 72 -15.43 -44.34 -18.56
CA SER A 72 -14.55 -45.36 -19.18
C SER A 72 -13.53 -44.80 -20.17
N PHE A 73 -12.30 -44.54 -19.72
CA PHE A 73 -11.00 -44.98 -20.27
C PHE A 73 -9.82 -44.36 -19.46
N PRO A 74 -8.54 -44.83 -19.56
CA PRO A 74 -7.69 -45.04 -18.38
C PRO A 74 -6.53 -44.03 -18.25
N PRO A 75 -5.80 -44.02 -17.10
CA PRO A 75 -4.69 -43.09 -16.87
C PRO A 75 -3.41 -43.52 -17.59
N THR A 76 -2.76 -42.58 -18.28
CA THR A 76 -1.41 -42.75 -18.85
C THR A 76 -0.31 -42.45 -17.84
N THR A 77 0.70 -43.32 -17.83
CA THR A 77 1.77 -43.39 -16.82
C THR A 77 2.80 -42.26 -16.95
N MET A 78 3.33 -41.79 -15.81
CA MET A 78 4.53 -40.96 -15.73
C MET A 78 5.74 -41.68 -16.37
N ALA A 79 6.45 -40.99 -17.28
CA ALA A 79 7.73 -41.44 -17.83
C ALA A 79 8.82 -40.38 -17.59
N THR A 80 9.67 -40.62 -16.58
CA THR A 80 10.83 -39.76 -16.27
C THR A 80 11.99 -40.06 -17.21
N SER A 81 12.34 -39.12 -18.11
CA SER A 81 13.55 -39.22 -18.93
C SER A 81 14.67 -38.34 -18.37
N LEU A 82 15.71 -38.98 -17.82
CA LEU A 82 16.92 -38.33 -17.30
C LEU A 82 17.95 -38.14 -18.43
N VAL A 83 17.94 -36.97 -19.07
CA VAL A 83 18.98 -36.60 -20.04
C VAL A 83 20.26 -36.19 -19.31
N ARG A 84 21.24 -37.12 -19.25
CA ARG A 84 22.60 -36.83 -18.78
C ARG A 84 23.33 -35.93 -19.78
N ARG A 85 23.58 -34.66 -19.43
CA ARG A 85 24.57 -33.83 -20.14
C ARG A 85 25.98 -34.27 -19.74
N ALA A 86 26.77 -34.70 -20.71
CA ALA A 86 28.20 -34.92 -20.52
C ALA A 86 28.93 -33.57 -20.44
N ILE A 87 29.75 -33.39 -19.41
CA ILE A 87 30.68 -32.26 -19.26
C ILE A 87 32.04 -32.74 -19.78
N SER A 88 32.60 -32.05 -20.77
CA SER A 88 33.98 -32.29 -21.21
C SER A 88 34.90 -31.24 -20.59
N ILE A 89 35.96 -31.69 -19.91
CA ILE A 89 36.99 -30.86 -19.28
C ILE A 89 38.34 -31.22 -19.91
N SER A 90 39.23 -30.23 -19.99
CA SER A 90 40.63 -30.25 -20.47
C SER A 90 40.79 -29.70 -21.89
N ARG A 91 41.83 -28.94 -22.21
CA ARG A 91 43.14 -28.79 -21.55
C ARG A 91 43.69 -27.37 -21.69
N VAL A 92 44.30 -26.82 -20.64
CA VAL A 92 45.15 -25.61 -20.72
C VAL A 92 46.48 -26.00 -21.34
N HIS A 93 47.00 -25.22 -22.29
CA HIS A 93 48.40 -25.26 -22.74
C HIS A 93 48.96 -23.84 -22.92
N SER A 94 50.27 -23.72 -22.76
CA SER A 94 51.01 -22.48 -22.48
C SER A 94 51.34 -21.61 -23.70
N SER A 95 51.56 -20.31 -23.45
CA SER A 95 52.11 -19.33 -24.39
C SER A 95 53.53 -19.69 -24.87
N PRO A 96 53.94 -19.17 -26.05
CA PRO A 96 55.21 -18.44 -26.04
C PRO A 96 55.18 -17.07 -26.74
N ALA A 97 55.94 -16.14 -26.14
CA ALA A 97 56.70 -15.02 -26.72
C ALA A 97 56.12 -14.18 -27.89
N SER A 98 55.85 -12.92 -27.58
CA SER A 98 55.56 -11.85 -28.53
C SER A 98 56.68 -11.63 -29.56
N LYS A 99 56.31 -11.44 -30.83
CA LYS A 99 57.14 -10.74 -31.83
C LYS A 99 56.38 -9.50 -32.31
N LEU A 100 56.88 -8.31 -32.00
CA LEU A 100 56.37 -7.08 -32.62
C LEU A 100 56.76 -7.07 -34.11
N LEU A 101 55.76 -6.92 -34.98
CA LEU A 101 55.96 -6.52 -36.37
C LEU A 101 55.32 -5.15 -36.57
N ILE A 102 56.13 -4.18 -36.98
CA ILE A 102 55.68 -2.81 -37.27
C ILE A 102 54.99 -2.83 -38.63
N SER A 103 53.67 -2.90 -38.63
CA SER A 103 52.85 -2.76 -39.84
C SER A 103 52.56 -1.27 -40.08
N ARG A 104 52.94 -0.77 -41.26
CA ARG A 104 52.60 0.60 -41.70
C ARG A 104 51.09 0.73 -41.85
N ALA A 105 50.50 1.71 -41.18
CA ALA A 105 49.11 2.08 -41.41
C ALA A 105 48.98 2.83 -42.75
N HIS A 106 48.27 2.23 -43.71
CA HIS A 106 47.66 2.99 -44.80
C HIS A 106 46.35 3.58 -44.29
N ALA A 107 46.25 4.91 -44.26
CA ALA A 107 45.01 5.59 -43.91
C ALA A 107 44.01 5.49 -45.08
N SER A 108 42.85 4.90 -44.81
CA SER A 108 41.67 5.02 -45.68
C SER A 108 40.81 6.19 -45.21
N GLU A 109 40.37 7.05 -46.13
CA GLU A 109 39.48 8.17 -45.82
C GLU A 109 38.14 7.68 -45.23
N PRO A 110 37.58 8.37 -44.22
CA PRO A 110 36.28 8.04 -43.67
C PRO A 110 35.17 8.56 -44.60
N GLN A 111 34.47 7.66 -45.29
CA GLN A 111 33.23 8.04 -45.98
C GLN A 111 32.16 8.43 -44.95
N THR A 112 31.82 9.72 -44.91
CA THR A 112 30.66 10.24 -44.19
C THR A 112 29.38 9.70 -44.83
N LYS A 113 28.75 8.71 -44.18
CA LYS A 113 27.36 8.36 -44.48
C LYS A 113 26.46 9.49 -43.99
N GLU A 114 25.71 10.10 -44.90
CA GLU A 114 24.63 11.00 -44.53
C GLU A 114 23.63 10.28 -43.63
N SER A 115 23.37 10.87 -42.46
CA SER A 115 22.34 10.38 -41.55
C SER A 115 20.97 10.74 -42.12
N VAL A 116 20.28 9.75 -42.70
CA VAL A 116 18.87 9.86 -43.07
C VAL A 116 18.10 10.38 -41.85
N PRO A 117 17.27 11.44 -41.98
CA PRO A 117 16.52 11.96 -40.85
C PRO A 117 15.59 10.88 -40.31
N ILE A 118 15.68 10.60 -39.01
CA ILE A 118 14.80 9.66 -38.32
C ILE A 118 13.37 10.16 -38.52
N ALA A 119 12.57 9.38 -39.27
CA ALA A 119 11.17 9.69 -39.48
C ALA A 119 10.48 9.85 -38.12
N ARG A 120 9.82 10.98 -37.90
CA ARG A 120 9.06 11.24 -36.67
C ARG A 120 8.08 10.09 -36.47
N SER A 121 8.27 9.33 -35.40
CA SER A 121 7.37 8.22 -35.06
C SER A 121 5.96 8.74 -34.91
N THR A 122 5.00 8.06 -35.53
CA THR A 122 3.57 8.40 -35.41
C THR A 122 3.19 8.50 -33.94
N PRO A 123 2.55 9.60 -33.47
CA PRO A 123 2.22 9.77 -32.07
C PRO A 123 1.40 8.60 -31.54
N SER A 124 1.90 7.94 -30.48
CA SER A 124 1.19 6.84 -29.83
C SER A 124 0.25 7.43 -28.80
N LEU A 125 -0.89 7.95 -29.27
CA LEU A 125 -1.86 8.66 -28.43
C LEU A 125 -2.69 7.67 -27.60
N LYS A 126 -2.77 7.92 -26.30
CA LYS A 126 -3.56 7.15 -25.32
C LYS A 126 -4.48 8.10 -24.55
N ASN A 127 -5.74 7.71 -24.38
CA ASN A 127 -6.69 8.49 -23.59
C ASN A 127 -6.67 8.03 -22.12
N PHE A 128 -6.73 8.99 -21.20
CA PHE A 128 -6.92 8.76 -19.76
C PHE A 128 -8.22 9.43 -19.32
N GLN A 129 -9.12 8.66 -18.71
CA GLN A 129 -10.40 9.15 -18.17
C GLN A 129 -10.25 9.30 -16.66
N ILE A 130 -10.09 10.53 -16.18
CA ILE A 130 -9.71 10.79 -14.79
C ILE A 130 -10.88 11.41 -14.05
N TYR A 131 -11.21 10.84 -12.88
CA TYR A 131 -12.18 11.43 -11.95
C TYR A 131 -11.73 12.82 -11.50
N ARG A 132 -12.60 13.82 -11.67
CA ARG A 132 -12.41 15.19 -11.22
C ARG A 132 -13.49 15.58 -10.22
N TRP A 133 -13.07 16.23 -9.14
CA TRP A 133 -13.96 16.92 -8.21
C TRP A 133 -13.19 17.97 -7.42
N ASN A 134 -13.77 19.16 -7.25
CA ASN A 134 -13.13 20.29 -6.60
C ASN A 134 -13.97 20.79 -5.41
N PRO A 135 -13.48 20.78 -4.16
CA PRO A 135 -14.22 21.32 -3.02
C PRO A 135 -14.44 22.84 -3.14
N ASP A 136 -13.55 23.55 -3.84
CA ASP A 136 -13.59 25.01 -3.99
C ASP A 136 -14.66 25.47 -5.02
N ASN A 137 -15.13 24.57 -5.88
CA ASN A 137 -16.26 24.78 -6.79
C ASN A 137 -17.07 23.47 -6.85
N PRO A 138 -18.07 23.28 -5.99
CA PRO A 138 -18.70 21.98 -5.70
C PRO A 138 -19.72 21.54 -6.75
N GLU A 139 -19.30 21.51 -8.01
CA GLU A 139 -20.02 20.84 -9.09
C GLU A 139 -20.04 19.32 -8.90
N LYS A 140 -20.90 18.63 -9.66
CA LYS A 140 -20.97 17.17 -9.64
C LYS A 140 -19.64 16.56 -10.15
N PRO A 141 -19.14 15.47 -9.54
CA PRO A 141 -17.95 14.80 -10.06
C PRO A 141 -18.11 14.34 -11.51
N GLU A 142 -17.04 14.48 -12.30
CA GLU A 142 -17.01 14.09 -13.71
C GLU A 142 -15.81 13.19 -14.04
N LEU A 143 -15.86 12.50 -15.19
CA LEU A 143 -14.70 11.88 -15.81
C LEU A 143 -14.19 12.79 -16.92
N ARG A 144 -12.99 13.35 -16.75
CA ARG A 144 -12.35 14.21 -17.76
C ARG A 144 -11.35 13.41 -18.59
N ASN A 145 -11.43 13.56 -19.91
CA ASN A 145 -10.53 12.91 -20.85
C ASN A 145 -9.24 13.72 -21.04
N TYR A 146 -8.09 13.06 -20.98
CA TYR A 146 -6.78 13.61 -21.33
C TYR A 146 -6.11 12.71 -22.35
N GLN A 147 -5.54 13.29 -23.40
CA GLN A 147 -4.81 12.53 -24.41
C GLN A 147 -3.30 12.73 -24.23
N ILE A 148 -2.55 11.63 -24.17
CA ILE A 148 -1.11 11.62 -23.91
C ILE A 148 -0.39 10.87 -25.03
N ASN A 149 0.69 11.48 -25.55
CA ASN A 149 1.62 10.78 -26.44
C ASN A 149 2.55 9.87 -25.62
N LEU A 150 2.39 8.56 -25.77
CA LEU A 150 3.16 7.55 -25.05
C LEU A 150 4.64 7.50 -25.46
N SER A 151 5.01 8.01 -26.65
CA SER A 151 6.44 8.10 -27.01
C SER A 151 7.21 9.16 -26.22
N GLU A 152 6.50 10.04 -25.51
CA GLU A 152 7.03 11.13 -24.67
C GLU A 152 6.61 10.98 -23.20
N CYS A 153 6.21 9.77 -22.80
CA CYS A 153 5.73 9.46 -21.46
C CYS A 153 6.51 8.29 -20.86
N GLY A 154 6.69 8.29 -19.53
CA GLY A 154 7.17 7.10 -18.83
C GLY A 154 6.16 5.95 -18.88
N PRO A 155 6.59 4.70 -18.62
CA PRO A 155 5.77 3.51 -18.82
C PRO A 155 4.68 3.29 -17.76
N MET A 156 4.66 4.05 -16.67
CA MET A 156 3.72 3.88 -15.55
C MET A 156 2.59 4.89 -15.58
N VAL A 157 1.44 4.53 -15.01
CA VAL A 157 0.28 5.44 -14.91
C VAL A 157 0.62 6.71 -14.12
N LEU A 158 1.52 6.62 -13.12
CA LEU A 158 2.00 7.82 -12.42
C LEU A 158 2.76 8.78 -13.34
N ASP A 159 3.50 8.28 -14.32
CA ASP A 159 4.26 9.12 -15.26
C ASP A 159 3.28 9.92 -16.13
N ALA A 160 2.20 9.27 -16.60
CA ALA A 160 1.11 9.93 -17.32
C ALA A 160 0.38 10.97 -16.45
N LEU A 161 0.06 10.66 -15.19
CA LEU A 161 -0.57 11.61 -14.26
C LEU A 161 0.32 12.84 -13.99
N ILE A 162 1.63 12.66 -13.87
CA ILE A 162 2.60 13.75 -13.72
C ILE A 162 2.70 14.57 -15.01
N LYS A 163 2.75 13.92 -16.18
CA LYS A 163 2.77 14.60 -17.49
C LYS A 163 1.52 15.45 -17.69
N ILE A 164 0.32 14.90 -17.45
CA ILE A 164 -0.95 15.64 -17.48
C ILE A 164 -0.88 16.86 -16.56
N LYS A 165 -0.45 16.70 -15.30
CA LYS A 165 -0.40 17.81 -14.34
C LYS A 165 0.60 18.90 -14.75
N ASN A 166 1.76 18.52 -15.29
CA ASN A 166 2.83 19.48 -15.60
C ASN A 166 2.59 20.22 -16.92
N GLU A 167 1.98 19.56 -17.92
CA GLU A 167 1.96 20.04 -19.31
C GLU A 167 0.54 20.40 -19.82
N ILE A 168 -0.53 19.87 -19.20
CA ILE A 168 -1.90 20.00 -19.71
C ILE A 168 -2.85 20.66 -18.70
N ASP A 169 -2.91 20.16 -17.47
CA ASP A 169 -3.85 20.62 -16.44
C ASP A 169 -3.21 20.62 -15.04
N PRO A 170 -2.58 21.75 -14.64
CA PRO A 170 -2.01 21.93 -13.31
C PRO A 170 -3.01 21.80 -12.16
N SER A 171 -4.33 21.85 -12.40
CA SER A 171 -5.34 21.68 -11.35
C SER A 171 -5.48 20.22 -10.89
N LEU A 172 -5.08 19.24 -11.73
CA LEU A 172 -5.22 17.81 -11.43
C LEU A 172 -4.46 17.45 -10.14
N THR A 173 -5.17 16.89 -9.16
CA THR A 173 -4.63 16.65 -7.81
C THR A 173 -4.59 15.15 -7.45
N PHE A 174 -3.42 14.67 -7.03
CA PHE A 174 -3.19 13.29 -6.57
C PHE A 174 -2.01 13.23 -5.60
N ARG A 175 -1.98 12.22 -4.72
CA ARG A 175 -0.85 11.98 -3.81
C ARG A 175 0.23 11.12 -4.49
N ARG A 176 1.49 11.53 -4.36
CA ARG A 176 2.68 10.76 -4.80
C ARG A 176 3.92 11.15 -4.01
N SER A 177 4.83 10.20 -3.79
CA SER A 177 6.15 10.46 -3.20
C SER A 177 7.24 9.56 -3.82
N CYS A 178 7.39 8.31 -3.35
CA CYS A 178 8.57 7.49 -3.64
C CYS A 178 8.79 7.03 -5.10
N ARG A 179 7.80 7.11 -6.00
CA ARG A 179 7.81 6.55 -7.38
C ARG A 179 8.24 5.07 -7.59
N GLU A 180 8.65 4.34 -6.55
CA GLU A 180 9.05 2.91 -6.63
C GLU A 180 8.18 1.93 -5.80
N GLY A 181 6.99 2.35 -5.39
CA GLY A 181 6.01 1.47 -4.73
C GLY A 181 6.34 1.05 -3.28
N ILE A 182 7.07 1.87 -2.53
CA ILE A 182 7.38 1.63 -1.11
C ILE A 182 6.57 2.52 -0.13
N CYS A 183 6.20 3.76 -0.51
CA CYS A 183 5.49 4.70 0.40
C CYS A 183 3.96 4.56 0.44
N GLY A 184 3.36 3.80 -0.47
CA GLY A 184 1.91 3.61 -0.57
C GLY A 184 1.07 4.82 -1.01
N SER A 185 1.63 6.03 -1.15
CA SER A 185 0.84 7.27 -1.29
C SER A 185 0.02 7.40 -2.59
N CYS A 186 0.42 6.74 -3.68
CA CYS A 186 -0.26 6.81 -4.98
C CYS A 186 -1.24 5.64 -5.22
N ALA A 187 -1.86 5.19 -4.13
CA ALA A 187 -2.93 4.20 -4.17
C ALA A 187 -4.21 4.81 -4.76
N MET A 188 -4.73 4.17 -5.81
CA MET A 188 -5.94 4.59 -6.53
C MET A 188 -6.55 3.40 -7.29
N ASN A 189 -7.71 3.58 -7.91
CA ASN A 189 -8.34 2.58 -8.75
C ASN A 189 -8.04 2.88 -10.23
N ILE A 190 -7.49 1.89 -10.93
CA ILE A 190 -7.07 1.98 -12.33
C ILE A 190 -7.73 0.82 -13.08
N ASP A 191 -8.54 1.13 -14.09
CA ASP A 191 -9.33 0.17 -14.87
C ASP A 191 -10.11 -0.83 -13.98
N GLY A 192 -10.76 -0.30 -12.94
CA GLY A 192 -11.57 -1.06 -11.97
C GLY A 192 -10.76 -1.75 -10.86
N CYS A 193 -9.43 -1.80 -10.96
CA CYS A 193 -8.56 -2.47 -9.99
C CYS A 193 -7.78 -1.50 -9.10
N ASN A 194 -7.77 -1.71 -7.78
CA ASN A 194 -6.94 -0.93 -6.87
C ASN A 194 -5.45 -1.29 -7.05
N GLY A 195 -4.59 -0.29 -7.18
CA GLY A 195 -3.15 -0.46 -7.37
C GLY A 195 -2.36 0.80 -6.99
N LEU A 196 -1.04 0.76 -7.17
CA LEU A 196 -0.18 1.94 -7.05
C LEU A 196 0.14 2.45 -8.44
N ALA A 197 -0.20 3.71 -8.75
CA ALA A 197 0.04 4.28 -10.08
C ALA A 197 1.52 4.20 -10.53
N CYS A 198 2.47 4.17 -9.59
CA CYS A 198 3.90 4.02 -9.87
C CYS A 198 4.37 2.59 -10.20
N LEU A 199 3.55 1.56 -9.94
CA LEU A 199 3.84 0.17 -10.30
C LEU A 199 2.91 -0.36 -11.41
N THR A 200 1.76 0.29 -11.61
CA THR A 200 0.84 -0.02 -12.71
C THR A 200 1.39 0.54 -14.01
N LYS A 201 1.86 -0.34 -14.90
CA LYS A 201 2.17 0.01 -16.29
C LYS A 201 0.95 0.58 -16.98
N ILE A 202 1.13 1.52 -17.91
CA ILE A 202 0.04 2.03 -18.76
C ILE A 202 -0.55 0.86 -19.55
N PRO A 203 -1.86 0.54 -19.38
CA PRO A 203 -2.49 -0.58 -20.08
C PRO A 203 -2.61 -0.33 -21.59
N SER A 204 -2.46 -1.40 -22.38
CA SER A 204 -2.77 -1.41 -23.81
C SER A 204 -4.27 -1.19 -24.08
N GLY A 205 -4.61 -0.62 -25.24
CA GLY A 205 -5.99 -0.26 -25.62
C GLY A 205 -6.22 1.25 -25.57
N ASP A 206 -7.40 1.70 -25.99
CA ASP A 206 -7.61 3.11 -26.39
C ASP A 206 -7.73 4.08 -25.20
N ALA A 207 -8.35 3.62 -24.10
CA ALA A 207 -8.57 4.40 -22.90
C ALA A 207 -8.06 3.67 -21.64
N THR A 208 -7.79 4.43 -20.58
CA THR A 208 -7.57 3.92 -19.21
C THR A 208 -8.28 4.84 -18.23
N MET A 209 -9.13 4.29 -17.37
CA MET A 209 -9.89 5.02 -16.37
C MET A 209 -9.14 5.04 -15.03
N VAL A 210 -9.03 6.22 -14.44
CA VAL A 210 -8.37 6.44 -13.15
C VAL A 210 -9.34 7.15 -12.19
N THR A 211 -9.66 6.47 -11.09
CA THR A 211 -10.60 6.97 -10.07
C THR A 211 -9.98 6.86 -8.66
N PRO A 212 -10.54 7.54 -7.64
CA PRO A 212 -10.02 7.48 -6.28
C PRO A 212 -10.14 6.05 -5.69
N LEU A 213 -9.61 5.82 -4.49
CA LEU A 213 -9.87 4.55 -3.81
C LEU A 213 -11.38 4.37 -3.55
N PRO A 214 -11.99 3.21 -3.88
CA PRO A 214 -13.44 3.04 -3.83
C PRO A 214 -14.04 3.19 -2.43
N HIS A 215 -15.24 3.78 -2.39
CA HIS A 215 -16.05 3.97 -1.17
C HIS A 215 -15.36 4.75 -0.04
N MET A 216 -14.57 5.77 -0.43
CA MET A 216 -13.92 6.72 0.47
C MET A 216 -14.45 8.13 0.21
N PHE A 217 -14.48 8.99 1.23
CA PHE A 217 -14.74 10.41 1.03
C PHE A 217 -13.60 11.05 0.22
N VAL A 218 -13.95 11.76 -0.85
CA VAL A 218 -12.97 12.47 -1.70
C VAL A 218 -12.74 13.87 -1.14
N ILE A 219 -11.48 14.27 -1.02
CA ILE A 219 -11.05 15.62 -0.62
C ILE A 219 -10.88 16.51 -1.86
N LYS A 220 -10.25 16.00 -2.93
CA LYS A 220 -10.10 16.67 -4.24
C LYS A 220 -9.57 15.68 -5.27
N ASP A 221 -10.18 15.61 -6.46
CA ASP A 221 -9.77 14.72 -7.55
C ASP A 221 -9.48 13.28 -7.06
N LEU A 222 -8.24 12.79 -7.19
CA LEU A 222 -7.82 11.44 -6.80
C LEU A 222 -7.38 11.33 -5.33
N VAL A 223 -7.59 12.37 -4.53
CA VAL A 223 -7.18 12.43 -3.11
C VAL A 223 -8.37 12.14 -2.21
N VAL A 224 -8.31 11.00 -1.49
CA VAL A 224 -9.32 10.60 -0.50
C VAL A 224 -8.92 10.98 0.93
N ASP A 225 -9.89 11.07 1.83
CA ASP A 225 -9.62 11.06 3.27
C ASP A 225 -9.18 9.66 3.72
N MET A 226 -8.15 9.61 4.56
CA MET A 226 -7.55 8.39 5.10
C MET A 226 -7.64 8.33 6.63
N THR A 227 -8.31 9.31 7.26
CA THR A 227 -8.36 9.48 8.72
C THR A 227 -8.92 8.25 9.43
N ASN A 228 -10.06 7.72 8.99
CA ASN A 228 -10.64 6.49 9.56
C ASN A 228 -9.68 5.28 9.43
N PHE A 229 -9.09 5.09 8.27
CA PHE A 229 -8.12 4.01 8.02
C PHE A 229 -6.91 4.06 8.97
N TYR A 230 -6.36 5.25 9.21
CA TYR A 230 -5.27 5.43 10.16
C TYR A 230 -5.72 5.30 11.62
N ASN A 231 -6.94 5.72 11.97
CA ASN A 231 -7.49 5.52 13.31
C ASN A 231 -7.70 4.04 13.64
N GLN A 232 -8.18 3.24 12.69
CA GLN A 232 -8.30 1.78 12.84
C GLN A 232 -6.93 1.08 12.93
N TYR A 233 -5.94 1.55 12.17
CA TYR A 233 -4.55 1.07 12.35
C TYR A 233 -3.99 1.45 13.73
N LYS A 234 -4.31 2.64 14.26
CA LYS A 234 -3.91 3.04 15.61
C LYS A 234 -4.61 2.20 16.70
N SER A 235 -5.88 1.83 16.50
CA SER A 235 -6.68 1.13 17.52
C SER A 235 -6.24 -0.30 17.84
N ILE A 236 -5.43 -0.93 16.98
CA ILE A 236 -4.83 -2.26 17.23
C ILE A 236 -3.52 -2.20 18.05
N GLU A 237 -3.14 -1.00 18.51
CA GLU A 237 -1.91 -0.71 19.24
C GLU A 237 -0.64 -1.25 18.56
N PRO A 238 -0.26 -0.74 17.37
CA PRO A 238 0.72 -1.38 16.50
C PRO A 238 2.19 -1.11 16.89
N TRP A 239 2.53 -1.31 18.17
CA TRP A 239 3.87 -1.24 18.74
C TRP A 239 4.12 -2.46 19.65
N LEU A 240 5.39 -2.73 19.97
CA LEU A 240 5.78 -3.84 20.84
C LEU A 240 5.32 -3.57 22.28
N LYS A 241 4.61 -4.52 22.90
CA LYS A 241 4.18 -4.44 24.29
C LYS A 241 4.76 -5.59 25.11
N ARG A 242 5.33 -5.28 26.28
CA ARG A 242 5.91 -6.25 27.23
C ARG A 242 5.38 -5.99 28.63
N LYS A 243 5.17 -7.05 29.41
CA LYS A 243 4.73 -7.01 30.82
C LYS A 243 5.93 -7.09 31.75
N SER A 244 6.92 -7.89 31.33
CA SER A 244 8.18 -8.09 32.04
C SER A 244 9.08 -6.85 31.89
N PRO A 245 9.70 -6.34 32.97
CA PRO A 245 10.81 -5.40 32.82
C PRO A 245 11.97 -6.08 32.08
N ALA A 246 12.92 -5.28 31.59
CA ALA A 246 14.20 -5.83 31.15
C ALA A 246 14.85 -6.56 32.34
N PRO A 247 15.46 -7.75 32.14
CA PRO A 247 16.19 -8.42 33.22
C PRO A 247 17.28 -7.52 33.82
N GLU A 248 17.70 -7.82 35.04
CA GLU A 248 18.80 -7.09 35.67
C GLU A 248 20.10 -7.26 34.86
N GLY A 249 20.85 -6.17 34.67
CA GLY A 249 22.02 -6.14 33.79
C GLY A 249 21.72 -6.31 32.29
N TRP A 250 20.47 -6.08 31.86
CA TRP A 250 20.02 -6.19 30.46
C TRP A 250 19.70 -4.85 29.78
N GLU A 251 20.04 -3.74 30.43
CA GLU A 251 19.96 -2.40 29.85
C GLU A 251 20.83 -2.31 28.58
N GLY A 252 20.27 -1.73 27.51
CA GLY A 252 20.94 -1.60 26.21
C GLY A 252 21.09 -2.89 25.39
N LYS A 253 20.55 -4.05 25.81
CA LYS A 253 20.64 -5.32 25.07
C LYS A 253 19.44 -5.58 24.15
N GLU A 254 19.69 -6.30 23.06
CA GLU A 254 18.68 -6.68 22.07
C GLU A 254 17.75 -7.79 22.59
N ILE A 255 16.44 -7.68 22.31
CA ILE A 255 15.48 -8.73 22.65
C ILE A 255 15.66 -9.93 21.72
N PHE A 256 16.03 -11.08 22.30
CA PHE A 256 16.25 -12.31 21.55
C PHE A 256 15.00 -12.77 20.79
N GLN A 257 15.20 -13.20 19.54
CA GLN A 257 14.18 -13.82 18.71
C GLN A 257 14.83 -14.89 17.84
N SER A 258 14.26 -16.10 17.81
CA SER A 258 14.79 -17.17 16.96
C SER A 258 14.53 -16.86 15.48
N LYS A 259 15.37 -17.39 14.58
CA LYS A 259 15.13 -17.28 13.12
C LYS A 259 13.76 -17.84 12.71
N LYS A 260 13.31 -18.91 13.38
CA LYS A 260 11.99 -19.54 13.15
C LYS A 260 10.84 -18.61 13.55
N ASP A 261 10.99 -17.86 14.65
CA ASP A 261 9.97 -16.92 15.11
C ASP A 261 9.97 -15.64 14.27
N ARG A 262 11.15 -15.11 13.91
CA ARG A 262 11.26 -13.98 12.99
C ARG A 262 10.60 -14.28 11.65
N ALA A 263 10.75 -15.49 11.11
CA ALA A 263 10.13 -15.90 9.85
C ALA A 263 8.59 -15.93 9.89
N LYS A 264 7.95 -16.01 11.07
CA LYS A 264 6.48 -15.90 11.20
C LYS A 264 5.96 -14.52 10.81
N LEU A 265 6.83 -13.49 10.81
CA LEU A 265 6.46 -12.11 10.48
C LEU A 265 6.48 -11.83 8.97
N ASP A 266 7.14 -12.68 8.17
CA ASP A 266 7.26 -12.51 6.72
C ASP A 266 5.89 -12.62 6.04
N GLY A 267 5.63 -11.74 5.09
CA GLY A 267 4.31 -11.56 4.48
C GLY A 267 3.33 -10.73 5.33
N MET A 268 3.83 -9.95 6.30
CA MET A 268 3.05 -9.00 7.10
C MET A 268 3.78 -7.66 7.39
N TYR A 269 5.05 -7.66 7.80
CA TYR A 269 5.75 -6.39 8.10
C TYR A 269 6.06 -5.54 6.85
N GLU A 270 6.02 -6.16 5.67
CA GLU A 270 6.21 -5.55 4.35
C GLU A 270 5.00 -4.71 3.89
N CYS A 271 3.93 -4.64 4.70
CA CYS A 271 2.75 -3.84 4.42
C CYS A 271 3.06 -2.34 4.51
N ILE A 272 2.76 -1.62 3.43
CA ILE A 272 3.07 -0.20 3.23
C ILE A 272 1.89 0.75 3.54
N LEU A 273 0.85 0.26 4.25
CA LEU A 273 -0.36 1.02 4.64
C LEU A 273 -1.05 1.81 3.49
N CYS A 274 -1.00 1.29 2.26
CA CYS A 274 -1.57 1.92 1.06
C CYS A 274 -3.11 1.83 0.94
N SER A 275 -3.79 1.14 1.85
CA SER A 275 -5.26 0.91 1.87
C SER A 275 -5.89 0.17 0.67
N CYS A 276 -5.17 -0.08 -0.44
CA CYS A 276 -5.69 -0.79 -1.64
C CYS A 276 -6.49 -2.07 -1.33
N CYS A 277 -6.09 -2.82 -0.30
CA CYS A 277 -6.74 -4.06 0.13
C CYS A 277 -8.01 -3.83 0.97
N SER A 278 -8.10 -2.76 1.75
CA SER A 278 -9.30 -2.40 2.52
C SER A 278 -10.35 -1.80 1.60
N THR A 279 -9.97 -0.88 0.75
CA THR A 279 -10.87 -0.23 -0.23
C THR A 279 -11.21 -1.10 -1.44
N SER A 280 -10.74 -2.35 -1.50
CA SER A 280 -11.25 -3.37 -2.42
C SER A 280 -12.20 -4.37 -1.77
N CYS A 281 -12.44 -4.26 -0.45
CA CYS A 281 -13.20 -5.23 0.33
C CYS A 281 -14.67 -4.75 0.52
N PRO A 282 -15.68 -5.45 -0.04
CA PRO A 282 -17.07 -5.04 0.11
C PRO A 282 -17.54 -4.95 1.58
N SER A 283 -17.08 -5.84 2.46
CA SER A 283 -17.37 -5.76 3.89
C SER A 283 -16.92 -4.43 4.52
N TYR A 284 -15.83 -3.84 4.01
CA TYR A 284 -15.28 -2.56 4.46
C TYR A 284 -16.04 -1.38 3.87
N TRP A 285 -16.53 -1.49 2.63
CA TRP A 285 -17.43 -0.50 2.04
C TRP A 285 -18.72 -0.35 2.86
N TRP A 286 -19.33 -1.48 3.26
CA TRP A 286 -20.60 -1.47 4.00
C TRP A 286 -20.46 -1.20 5.51
N ASN A 287 -19.29 -1.41 6.11
CA ASN A 287 -19.07 -1.27 7.56
C ASN A 287 -17.74 -0.55 7.88
N PRO A 288 -17.44 0.61 7.27
CA PRO A 288 -16.10 1.21 7.33
C PRO A 288 -15.72 1.67 8.74
N GLU A 289 -16.69 2.00 9.59
CA GLU A 289 -16.46 2.45 10.97
C GLU A 289 -16.14 1.26 11.89
N SER A 290 -16.90 0.17 11.78
CA SER A 290 -16.88 -0.95 12.73
C SER A 290 -15.98 -2.12 12.31
N TYR A 291 -15.84 -2.41 11.02
CA TYR A 291 -14.94 -3.45 10.52
C TYR A 291 -13.54 -2.86 10.29
N LEU A 292 -12.55 -3.34 11.03
CA LEU A 292 -11.15 -2.86 10.98
C LEU A 292 -10.50 -3.01 9.61
N GLY A 293 -11.04 -3.90 8.77
CA GLY A 293 -10.54 -4.13 7.43
C GLY A 293 -9.24 -4.94 7.38
N PRO A 294 -8.89 -5.43 6.17
CA PRO A 294 -7.76 -6.34 5.97
C PRO A 294 -6.39 -5.73 6.30
N ALA A 295 -6.17 -4.42 6.13
CA ALA A 295 -4.90 -3.81 6.45
C ALA A 295 -4.63 -3.82 7.97
N ALA A 296 -5.57 -3.32 8.78
CA ALA A 296 -5.42 -3.30 10.23
C ALA A 296 -5.38 -4.73 10.80
N LEU A 297 -6.21 -5.66 10.32
CA LEU A 297 -6.17 -7.05 10.77
C LEU A 297 -4.87 -7.78 10.39
N LEU A 298 -4.25 -7.49 9.24
CA LEU A 298 -2.92 -8.01 8.92
C LEU A 298 -1.87 -7.48 9.90
N HIS A 299 -1.92 -6.19 10.28
CA HIS A 299 -1.02 -5.65 11.29
C HIS A 299 -1.32 -6.15 12.71
N ALA A 300 -2.58 -6.46 13.04
CA ALA A 300 -2.94 -7.11 14.30
C ALA A 300 -2.29 -8.50 14.38
N ASN A 301 -2.40 -9.31 13.31
CA ASN A 301 -1.76 -10.62 13.27
C ASN A 301 -0.22 -10.51 13.35
N ARG A 302 0.37 -9.48 12.73
CA ARG A 302 1.82 -9.18 12.83
C ARG A 302 2.27 -8.99 14.28
N TRP A 303 1.44 -8.47 15.18
CA TRP A 303 1.79 -8.30 16.59
C TRP A 303 1.41 -9.52 17.44
N ILE A 304 0.25 -10.15 17.18
CA ILE A 304 -0.16 -11.43 17.79
C ILE A 304 0.92 -12.52 17.59
N MET A 305 1.56 -12.54 16.42
CA MET A 305 2.55 -13.55 16.04
C MET A 305 4.02 -13.19 16.34
N ASP A 306 4.32 -12.01 16.91
CA ASP A 306 5.70 -11.63 17.27
C ASP A 306 6.07 -12.24 18.63
N SER A 307 7.04 -13.15 18.65
CA SER A 307 7.49 -13.85 19.86
C SER A 307 8.05 -12.96 20.98
N ARG A 308 8.19 -11.65 20.73
CA ARG A 308 8.68 -10.65 21.67
C ARG A 308 7.54 -9.86 22.34
N ASP A 309 6.32 -9.97 21.82
CA ASP A 309 5.13 -9.28 22.35
C ASP A 309 4.46 -10.15 23.42
N GLU A 310 4.20 -9.59 24.59
CA GLU A 310 3.67 -10.33 25.75
C GLU A 310 2.16 -10.07 25.95
N TYR A 311 1.49 -9.48 24.95
CA TYR A 311 0.07 -9.09 24.96
C TYR A 311 -0.78 -9.86 23.93
N THR A 312 -0.34 -11.04 23.48
CA THR A 312 -1.06 -11.87 22.48
C THR A 312 -2.53 -12.08 22.84
N LYS A 313 -2.84 -12.39 24.12
CA LYS A 313 -4.22 -12.59 24.59
C LYS A 313 -5.03 -11.30 24.47
N GLU A 314 -4.53 -10.20 25.04
CA GLU A 314 -5.21 -8.91 25.02
C GLU A 314 -5.44 -8.39 23.60
N ARG A 315 -4.53 -8.70 22.65
CA ARG A 315 -4.69 -8.37 21.22
C ARG A 315 -5.74 -9.23 20.53
N LEU A 316 -5.81 -10.53 20.86
CA LEU A 316 -6.87 -11.41 20.37
C LEU A 316 -8.23 -10.93 20.91
N ASP A 317 -8.35 -10.70 22.21
CA ASP A 317 -9.57 -10.19 22.87
C ASP A 317 -10.02 -8.86 22.25
N ALA A 318 -9.10 -7.92 22.00
CA ALA A 318 -9.41 -6.60 21.44
C ALA A 318 -10.01 -6.63 20.02
N VAL A 319 -9.73 -7.67 19.24
CA VAL A 319 -10.31 -7.89 17.89
C VAL A 319 -11.41 -8.95 17.86
N ASN A 320 -11.68 -9.67 18.97
CA ASN A 320 -12.70 -10.71 19.06
C ASN A 320 -14.11 -10.10 19.17
N ASP A 321 -14.56 -9.50 18.08
CA ASP A 321 -15.83 -8.78 17.99
C ASP A 321 -16.51 -9.01 16.63
N GLU A 322 -17.85 -9.04 16.66
CA GLU A 322 -18.71 -9.34 15.51
C GLU A 322 -18.40 -8.47 14.29
N PHE A 323 -18.09 -7.20 14.54
CA PHE A 323 -17.79 -6.21 13.51
C PHE A 323 -16.31 -6.15 13.18
N LYS A 324 -15.43 -6.01 14.19
CA LYS A 324 -13.99 -5.82 14.00
C LYS A 324 -13.32 -6.91 13.18
N LEU A 325 -13.67 -8.18 13.43
CA LEU A 325 -13.03 -9.36 12.82
C LEU A 325 -14.02 -10.19 11.96
N TYR A 326 -15.24 -10.41 12.45
CA TYR A 326 -16.11 -11.43 11.86
C TYR A 326 -16.85 -11.00 10.58
N ARG A 327 -16.87 -9.71 10.22
CA ARG A 327 -17.33 -9.24 8.88
C ARG A 327 -16.43 -9.68 7.71
N CYS A 328 -15.29 -10.31 7.96
CA CYS A 328 -14.50 -10.94 6.91
C CYS A 328 -15.17 -12.25 6.43
N HIS A 329 -15.88 -12.17 5.30
CA HIS A 329 -16.55 -13.28 4.62
C HIS A 329 -15.69 -13.93 3.51
N THR A 330 -14.36 -13.86 3.63
CA THR A 330 -13.41 -14.54 2.70
C THR A 330 -13.62 -14.17 1.21
N ILE A 331 -13.92 -12.90 0.92
CA ILE A 331 -14.11 -12.38 -0.45
C ILE A 331 -12.76 -12.32 -1.23
N LEU A 332 -11.63 -12.32 -0.53
CA LEU A 332 -10.25 -12.38 -1.05
C LEU A 332 -9.80 -11.26 -2.03
N ASN A 333 -10.65 -10.29 -2.38
CA ASN A 333 -10.25 -9.04 -3.06
C ASN A 333 -9.05 -8.36 -2.41
N CYS A 334 -8.90 -8.46 -1.09
CA CYS A 334 -7.80 -7.89 -0.32
C CYS A 334 -6.42 -8.47 -0.68
N ALA A 335 -6.34 -9.75 -1.04
CA ALA A 335 -5.11 -10.39 -1.51
C ALA A 335 -4.86 -10.06 -2.98
N ARG A 336 -5.89 -10.13 -3.84
CA ARG A 336 -5.81 -9.78 -5.27
C ARG A 336 -5.36 -8.33 -5.50
N ALA A 337 -5.81 -7.40 -4.66
CA ALA A 337 -5.49 -5.97 -4.76
C ALA A 337 -4.19 -5.54 -4.04
N CYS A 338 -3.41 -6.48 -3.47
CA CYS A 338 -2.21 -6.11 -2.72
C CYS A 338 -1.03 -5.84 -3.68
N PRO A 339 -0.53 -4.59 -3.82
CA PRO A 339 0.58 -4.27 -4.72
C PRO A 339 1.93 -4.82 -4.24
N LYS A 340 1.97 -5.40 -3.03
CA LYS A 340 3.16 -6.06 -2.45
C LYS A 340 3.04 -7.58 -2.42
N GLY A 341 1.99 -8.17 -3.00
CA GLY A 341 1.78 -9.62 -3.03
C GLY A 341 1.46 -10.27 -1.68
N LEU A 342 1.11 -9.47 -0.66
CA LEU A 342 0.74 -9.98 0.67
C LEU A 342 -0.65 -10.60 0.63
N ASN A 343 -0.94 -11.48 1.59
CA ASN A 343 -2.24 -12.13 1.71
C ASN A 343 -2.95 -11.78 3.04
N PRO A 344 -3.59 -10.59 3.15
CA PRO A 344 -4.37 -10.22 4.32
C PRO A 344 -5.48 -11.23 4.65
N GLY A 345 -6.12 -11.83 3.64
CA GLY A 345 -7.14 -12.85 3.83
C GLY A 345 -6.65 -14.03 4.67
N LYS A 346 -5.45 -14.55 4.36
CA LYS A 346 -4.77 -15.60 5.14
C LYS A 346 -4.51 -15.16 6.58
N GLN A 347 -4.08 -13.91 6.81
CA GLN A 347 -3.79 -13.42 8.17
C GLN A 347 -5.06 -13.27 9.01
N ILE A 348 -6.18 -12.82 8.41
CA ILE A 348 -7.48 -12.78 9.10
C ILE A 348 -7.95 -14.18 9.50
N GLN A 349 -7.77 -15.17 8.63
CA GLN A 349 -8.10 -16.57 8.95
C GLN A 349 -7.19 -17.13 10.06
N ASN A 350 -5.91 -16.73 10.09
CA ASN A 350 -5.01 -17.12 11.18
C ASN A 350 -5.45 -16.52 12.53
N ILE A 351 -5.84 -15.25 12.60
CA ILE A 351 -6.47 -14.67 13.81
C ILE A 351 -7.69 -15.51 14.22
N LYS A 352 -8.62 -15.79 13.29
CA LYS A 352 -9.84 -16.57 13.59
C LYS A 352 -9.52 -17.96 14.15
N SER A 353 -8.47 -18.64 13.65
CA SER A 353 -8.01 -19.93 14.17
C SER A 353 -7.33 -19.89 15.55
N LEU A 354 -7.07 -18.70 16.09
CA LEU A 354 -6.52 -18.49 17.44
C LEU A 354 -7.59 -18.02 18.45
N GLN A 355 -8.84 -17.81 18.00
CA GLN A 355 -10.00 -17.47 18.85
C GLN A 355 -10.81 -18.72 19.27
N THR A 356 -10.54 -19.85 18.63
CA THR A 356 -11.06 -21.20 18.93
C THR A 356 -10.04 -22.00 19.72
#